data_AF-X0X434-F1
#
_entry.id   AF-X0X434-F1
#
_cell.length_a   1.000
_cell.length_b   1.000
_cell.length_c   1.000
_cell.angle_alpha   90.00
_cell.angle_beta   90.00
_cell.angle_gamma   90.00
#
_symmetry.space_group_name_H-M   'P 1'
#
loop_
_entity.id
_entity.type
_entity.pdbx_description
1 polymer ?
#
loop_
_entity_poly.entity_id
_entity_poly.type
_entity_poly.pdbx_seq_one_letter_code
_entity_poly.pdbx_strand_id
1 'polypeptide(L)' 'MEELLNIAKNAFPPVSGSESVKGIQEEVEILWDKWGIPHIYAKSLNDAYFAQGFIHASHRLWQLEFFRRVTSGTLSEIVG' A
#
# COMPACT_ATOMS: atom_id res chain seq x y z
N MET A 1 -2.53 -7.66 27.48
CA MET A 1 -2.23 -8.46 26.25
C MET A 1 -3.08 -7.98 25.08
N GLU A 2 -4.39 -7.76 25.26
CA GLU A 2 -5.28 -7.20 24.22
C GLU A 2 -4.85 -5.82 23.71
N GLU A 3 -4.34 -4.96 24.60
CA GLU A 3 -3.83 -3.63 24.24
C GLU A 3 -2.68 -3.69 23.23
N LEU A 4 -1.69 -4.56 23.46
CA LEU A 4 -0.57 -4.78 22.53
C LEU A 4 -1.04 -5.31 21.18
N LEU A 5 -2.04 -6.20 21.18
CA LEU A 5 -2.64 -6.71 19.95
C LEU A 5 -3.30 -5.59 19.15
N ASN A 6 -3.96 -4.64 19.82
CA ASN A 6 -4.63 -3.53 19.16
C ASN A 6 -3.63 -2.54 18.57
N ILE A 7 -2.54 -2.24 19.29
CA ILE A 7 -1.43 -1.42 18.79
C ILE A 7 -0.82 -2.06 17.54
N ALA A 8 -0.55 -3.37 17.59
CA ALA A 8 0.00 -4.09 16.44
C ALA A 8 -0.93 -4.04 15.23
N LYS A 9 -2.25 -4.20 15.41
CA LYS A 9 -3.23 -4.09 14.32
C LYS A 9 -3.23 -2.70 13.69
N ASN A 10 -3.18 -1.65 14.49
CA ASN A 10 -3.16 -0.26 14.02
C ASN A 10 -1.84 0.14 13.33
N ALA A 11 -0.76 -0.63 13.53
CA ALA A 11 0.50 -0.42 12.85
C ALA A 11 0.48 -0.90 11.39
N PHE A 12 -0.47 -1.78 11.01
CA PHE A 12 -0.66 -2.22 9.64
C PHE A 12 -1.72 -1.37 8.93
N PRO A 13 -1.57 -1.15 7.61
CA PRO A 13 -2.62 -0.51 6.82
C PRO A 13 -3.92 -1.33 6.89
N PRO A 14 -5.10 -0.67 6.92
CA PRO A 14 -6.37 -1.37 6.89
C PRO A 14 -6.57 -2.09 5.55
N VAL A 15 -7.00 -3.35 5.59
CA VAL A 15 -7.27 -4.18 4.40
C VAL A 15 -8.76 -4.29 4.06
N SER A 16 -9.62 -3.64 4.85
CA SER A 16 -11.07 -3.65 4.71
C SER A 16 -11.64 -2.26 4.93
N GLY A 17 -12.72 -1.95 4.23
CA GLY A 17 -13.39 -0.66 4.31
C GLY A 17 -13.45 0.02 2.95
N SER A 18 -13.94 1.25 2.94
CA SER A 18 -14.04 2.08 1.75
C SER A 18 -13.39 3.42 2.03
N GLU A 19 -12.48 3.84 1.15
CA GLU A 19 -11.81 5.14 1.25
C GLU A 19 -12.00 5.93 -0.04
N SER A 20 -12.27 7.22 0.09
CA SER A 20 -12.29 8.14 -1.05
C SER A 20 -10.90 8.72 -1.25
N VAL A 21 -10.27 8.37 -2.37
CA VAL A 21 -8.91 8.84 -2.71
C VAL A 21 -8.95 9.76 -3.91
N LYS A 22 -8.29 10.91 -3.80
CA LYS A 22 -8.14 11.85 -4.92
C LYS A 22 -7.29 11.20 -6.02
N GLY A 23 -7.83 11.13 -7.24
CA GLY A 23 -7.13 10.60 -8.41
C GLY A 23 -7.80 9.39 -9.04
N ILE A 24 -8.64 8.69 -8.28
CA ILE A 24 -9.53 7.66 -8.80
C ILE A 24 -10.75 8.32 -9.46
N GLN A 25 -11.07 7.90 -10.68
CA GLN A 25 -12.19 8.42 -11.46
C GLN A 25 -13.44 7.55 -11.31
N GLU A 26 -13.25 6.23 -11.33
CA GLU A 26 -14.31 5.24 -11.14
C GLU A 26 -14.00 4.29 -9.98
N GLU A 27 -15.03 3.66 -9.43
CA GLU A 27 -14.88 2.72 -8.32
C GLU A 27 -13.86 1.61 -8.62
N VAL A 28 -12.97 1.36 -7.65
CA VAL A 28 -12.00 0.28 -7.65
C VAL A 28 -12.29 -0.65 -6.47
N GLU A 29 -12.40 -1.94 -6.74
CA GLU A 29 -12.55 -2.97 -5.73
C GLU A 29 -11.23 -3.72 -5.53
N ILE A 30 -10.86 -3.95 -4.28
CA ILE A 30 -9.64 -4.67 -3.90
C ILE A 30 -10.05 -5.86 -3.03
N LEU A 31 -9.83 -7.06 -3.54
CA LEU A 31 -10.10 -8.31 -2.82
C LEU A 31 -8.79 -8.93 -2.35
N TRP A 32 -8.70 -9.22 -1.05
CA TRP A 32 -7.54 -9.90 -0.47
C TRP A 32 -7.82 -11.40 -0.37
N ASP A 33 -6.93 -12.21 -0.93
CA ASP A 33 -7.01 -13.65 -0.77
C ASP A 33 -6.52 -14.11 0.61
N LYS A 34 -6.63 -15.42 0.88
CA LYS A 34 -6.18 -16.03 2.15
C LYS A 34 -4.67 -15.93 2.39
N TRP A 35 -3.87 -15.62 1.37
CA TRP A 35 -2.43 -15.45 1.44
C TRP A 35 -2.01 -13.98 1.54
N GLY A 36 -2.97 -13.06 1.56
CA GLY A 36 -2.70 -11.63 1.57
C GLY A 36 -2.25 -11.08 0.21
N ILE A 37 -2.64 -11.74 -0.89
CA ILE A 37 -2.42 -11.25 -2.25
C ILE A 37 -3.63 -10.37 -2.65
N PRO A 38 -3.41 -9.11 -3.03
CA PRO A 38 -4.48 -8.22 -3.48
C PRO A 38 -4.83 -8.47 -4.95
N HIS A 39 -6.13 -8.64 -5.22
CA HIS A 39 -6.71 -8.68 -6.55
C HIS A 39 -7.45 -7.37 -6.81
N ILE A 40 -7.00 -6.61 -7.81
CA ILE A 40 -7.52 -5.27 -8.14
C ILE A 40 -8.50 -5.37 -9.31
N TYR A 41 -9.72 -4.90 -9.10
CA TYR A 41 -10.75 -4.79 -10.12
C TYR A 41 -11.07 -3.31 -10.34
N ALA A 42 -10.89 -2.84 -11.57
CA ALA A 42 -11.13 -1.45 -11.94
C ALA A 42 -11.76 -1.37 -13.33
N LYS A 43 -12.52 -0.30 -13.59
CA LYS A 43 -13.18 -0.06 -14.89
C LYS A 43 -12.26 0.60 -15.92
N SER A 44 -11.20 1.27 -15.46
CA SER A 44 -10.20 1.89 -16.31
C SER A 44 -8.80 1.38 -15.97
N LEU A 45 -7.93 1.36 -16.98
CA LEU A 45 -6.52 0.98 -16.79
C LEU A 45 -5.77 2.01 -15.92
N ASN A 46 -6.17 3.28 -15.99
CA ASN A 46 -5.58 4.35 -15.19
C ASN A 46 -5.89 4.14 -13.69
N ASP A 47 -7.14 3.85 -13.35
CA ASP A 47 -7.54 3.57 -11.97
C ASP A 47 -6.89 2.27 -11.46
N ALA A 48 -6.73 1.26 -12.31
CA ALA A 48 -6.02 0.03 -11.97
C ALA A 48 -4.55 0.31 -11.57
N TYR A 49 -3.83 1.10 -12.36
CA TYR A 49 -2.43 1.47 -12.04
C TYR A 49 -2.34 2.36 -10.81
N PHE A 50 -3.27 3.31 -10.65
CA PHE A 50 -3.32 4.14 -9.44
C PHE A 50 -3.52 3.27 -8.20
N ALA A 51 -4.49 2.36 -8.23
CA ALA A 51 -4.76 1.45 -7.12
C ALA A 51 -3.59 0.51 -6.84
N GLN A 52 -2.91 -0.01 -7.87
CA GLN A 52 -1.71 -0.81 -7.70
C GLN A 52 -0.61 -0.04 -6.98
N GLY A 53 -0.35 1.21 -7.39
CA GLY A 53 0.59 2.10 -6.72
C GLY A 53 0.20 2.39 -5.27
N PHE A 54 -1.08 2.62 -5.02
CA PHE A 54 -1.63 2.83 -3.67
C PHE A 54 -1.37 1.63 -2.76
N ILE A 55 -1.70 0.42 -3.21
CA ILE A 55 -1.47 -0.81 -2.42
C ILE A 55 0.02 -1.04 -2.19
N HIS A 56 0.86 -0.86 -3.22
CA HIS A 56 2.31 -0.96 -3.06
C HIS A 56 2.84 0.04 -2.03
N ALA A 57 2.38 1.30 -2.06
CA ALA A 57 2.77 2.29 -1.07
C ALA A 57 2.30 1.89 0.33
N SER A 58 1.05 1.44 0.51
CA SER A 58 0.53 1.07 1.83
C SER A 58 1.28 -0.10 2.47
N HIS A 59 1.64 -1.12 1.69
CA HIS A 59 2.22 -2.36 2.24
C HIS A 59 3.74 -2.47 2.10
N ARG A 60 4.34 -1.75 1.15
CA ARG A 60 5.77 -1.88 0.76
C ARG A 60 6.49 -0.54 0.75
N LEU A 61 5.95 0.48 1.44
CA LEU A 61 6.54 1.83 1.47
C LEU A 61 8.05 1.80 1.72
N TRP A 62 8.46 1.07 2.76
CA TRP A 62 9.87 1.02 3.13
C TRP A 62 10.73 0.38 2.04
N GLN A 63 10.27 -0.74 1.47
CA GLN A 63 10.98 -1.41 0.38
C GLN A 63 11.13 -0.50 -0.85
N LEU A 64 10.07 0.21 -1.23
CA LEU A 64 10.10 1.15 -2.35
C LEU A 64 11.06 2.31 -2.11
N GLU A 65 10.98 2.93 -0.93
CA GLU A 65 11.84 4.07 -0.59
C GLU A 65 13.31 3.66 -0.47
N PHE A 66 13.57 2.49 0.12
CA PHE A 66 14.91 1.93 0.19
C PHE A 66 15.50 1.75 -1.22
N PHE A 67 14.78 1.09 -2.12
CA PHE A 67 15.26 0.89 -3.48
C PHE A 67 15.40 2.20 -4.27
N ARG A 68 14.49 3.16 -4.07
CA ARG A 68 14.61 4.51 -4.66
C ARG A 68 15.90 5.19 -4.22
N ARG A 69 16.30 5.03 -2.95
CA ARG A 69 17.53 5.62 -2.40
C ARG A 69 18.79 4.90 -2.84
N VAL A 70 18.75 3.56 -2.92
CA VAL A 70 19.84 2.76 -3.50
C VAL A 70 20.13 3.21 -4.93
N THR A 71 19.11 3.32 -5.77
CA THR A 71 19.29 3.66 -7.19
C THR A 71 19.64 5.12 -7.42
N SER A 72 19.22 6.04 -6.54
CA SER A 72 19.57 7.45 -6.61
C SER A 72 20.86 7.83 -5.89
N GLY A 73 21.53 6.90 -5.20
CA GLY A 73 22.76 7.16 -4.46
C GLY A 73 22.56 7.97 -3.17
N THR A 74 21.34 7.97 -2.61
CA THR A 74 20.96 8.73 -1.41
C THR A 74 20.65 7.84 -0.20
N LEU A 75 21.16 6.60 -0.20
CA LEU A 75 20.90 5.64 0.88
C LEU A 75 21.54 6.06 2.21
N SER A 76 22.77 6.55 2.21
CA SER A 76 23.49 6.96 3.43
C SER A 76 22.76 8.02 4.26
N GLU A 77 21.85 8.80 3.66
CA GLU A 77 21.02 9.76 4.40
C GLU A 77 20.16 9.13 5.50
N ILE A 78 19.85 7.83 5.40
CA ILE A 78 18.94 7.14 6.33
C ILE A 78 19.55 5.92 7.02
N VAL A 79 20.69 5.40 6.54
CA VAL A 79 21.38 4.25 7.15
C VAL A 79 22.75 4.58 7.74
N GLY A 80 23.33 5.75 7.43
CA GLY A 80 24.71 6.09 7.77
C GLY A 80 25.70 5.80 6.65
#